data_AF-A0A2V9CB27-F1
#
_entry.id   AF-A0A2V9CB27-F1
#
_cell.length_a   1.000
_cell.length_b   1.000
_cell.length_c   1.000
_cell.angle_alpha   90.00
_cell.angle_beta   90.00
_cell.angle_gamma   90.00
#
_symmetry.space_group_name_H-M   'P 1'
#
loop_
_entity.id
_entity.type
_entity.pdbx_description
1 polymer ?
#
loop_
_entity_poly.entity_id
_entity_poly.type
_entity_poly.pdbx_seq_one_letter_code
_entity_poly.pdbx_strand_id
1 'polypeptide(L)' 'VAPGYFDTGRVRRRIDDIVEREHVPRQSGGLQVAGDVPLGRIGTAGELAELVTFLVSRRAGFLTGATIQIDGGSGHSLF' A
#
# COMPACT_ATOMS: atom_id res chain seq x y z
N VAL A 1 6.30 10.87 1.03
CA VAL A 1 5.59 9.63 1.41
C VAL A 1 5.80 8.62 0.30
N ALA A 2 6.28 7.43 0.63
CA ALA A 2 6.54 6.36 -0.32
C ALA A 2 5.58 5.18 -0.04
N PRO A 3 4.44 5.12 -0.76
CA PRO A 3 3.46 4.06 -0.56
C PRO A 3 3.83 2.77 -1.30
N GLY A 4 3.53 1.62 -0.69
CA GLY A 4 3.47 0.33 -1.37
C GLY A 4 2.21 0.16 -2.22
N TYR A 5 1.69 -1.07 -2.34
CA TYR A 5 0.40 -1.30 -2.98
C TYR A 5 -0.76 -0.82 -2.11
N PHE A 6 -1.59 0.07 -2.66
CA PHE A 6 -2.81 0.56 -2.02
C PHE A 6 -4.03 0.33 -2.90
N ASP A 7 -5.17 0.12 -2.25
CA ASP A 7 -6.46 -0.08 -2.89
C ASP A 7 -6.92 1.16 -3.65
N THR A 8 -6.57 1.19 -4.94
CA THR A 8 -6.88 2.26 -5.89
C THR A 8 -7.50 1.65 -7.14
N GLY A 9 -8.18 2.45 -7.97
CA GLY A 9 -8.76 1.95 -9.22
C GLY A 9 -7.74 1.23 -10.13
N ARG A 10 -6.48 1.69 -10.14
CA ARG A 10 -5.39 1.03 -10.88
C ARG A 10 -5.03 -0.35 -10.33
N VAL A 11 -4.92 -0.46 -9.00
CA VAL A 11 -4.58 -1.74 -8.34
C VAL A 11 -5.76 -2.71 -8.43
N ARG A 12 -7.00 -2.23 -8.30
CA ARG A 12 -8.21 -3.04 -8.51
C ARG A 12 -8.26 -3.64 -9.91
N ARG A 13 -8.01 -2.83 -10.96
CA ARG A 13 -7.92 -3.33 -12.34
C ARG A 13 -6.87 -4.44 -12.49
N ARG A 14 -5.70 -4.28 -11.87
CA ARG A 14 -4.68 -5.32 -11.88
C ARG A 14 -5.14 -6.62 -11.21
N ILE A 15 -5.86 -6.52 -10.09
CA ILE A 15 -6.45 -7.70 -9.43
C ILE A 15 -7.46 -8.36 -10.37
N ASP A 16 -8.33 -7.56 -11.01
CA ASP A 16 -9.33 -8.07 -11.95
C ASP A 16 -8.67 -8.79 -13.15
N ASP A 17 -7.60 -8.22 -13.70
CA ASP A 17 -6.82 -8.81 -14.81
C ASP A 17 -6.21 -10.17 -14.41
N ILE A 18 -5.70 -10.31 -13.18
CA ILE A 18 -5.14 -11.57 -12.66
C ILE A 18 -6.24 -12.62 -12.49
N VAL A 19 -7.36 -12.23 -11.90
CA VAL A 19 -8.53 -13.09 -11.70
C VAL A 19 -9.02 -13.66 -13.02
N GLU A 20 -9.11 -12.82 -14.06
CA GLU A 20 -9.57 -13.23 -15.38
C GLU A 20 -8.56 -14.15 -16.08
N ARG A 21 -7.27 -13.81 -16.07
CA ARG A 21 -6.23 -14.59 -16.78
C ARG A 21 -5.98 -15.94 -16.15
N GLU A 22 -5.94 -15.99 -14.82
CA GLU A 22 -5.52 -17.18 -14.07
C GLU A 22 -6.71 -18.00 -13.53
N HIS A 23 -7.95 -17.51 -13.69
CA HIS A 23 -9.18 -18.15 -13.20
C HIS A 23 -9.14 -18.42 -11.69
N VAL A 24 -8.55 -17.51 -10.93
CA VAL A 24 -8.42 -17.60 -9.48
C VAL A 24 -9.47 -16.75 -8.75
N PRO A 25 -9.83 -17.08 -7.50
CA PRO A 25 -10.68 -16.22 -6.68
C PRO A 25 -10.11 -14.81 -6.51
N ARG A 26 -10.96 -13.78 -6.39
CA ARG A 26 -10.55 -12.38 -6.20
C ARG A 26 -9.61 -12.19 -5.00
N GLN A 27 -9.84 -12.94 -3.93
CA GLN A 27 -8.96 -12.93 -2.76
C GLN A 27 -7.53 -13.37 -3.13
N SER A 28 -7.39 -14.45 -3.91
CA SER A 28 -6.11 -14.94 -4.39
C SER A 28 -5.42 -13.93 -5.30
N GLY A 29 -6.17 -13.28 -6.21
CA GLY A 29 -5.63 -12.19 -7.04
C GLY A 29 -5.15 -11.00 -6.19
N GLY A 30 -5.88 -10.66 -5.13
CA GLY A 30 -5.48 -9.63 -4.16
C GLY A 30 -4.19 -9.99 -3.42
N LEU A 31 -4.05 -11.24 -2.98
CA LEU A 31 -2.83 -11.76 -2.34
C LEU A 31 -1.65 -11.75 -3.30
N GLN A 32 -1.84 -12.13 -4.57
CA GLN A 32 -0.78 -12.07 -5.57
C GLN A 32 -0.34 -10.62 -5.87
N VAL A 33 -1.28 -9.66 -5.88
CA VAL A 33 -0.92 -8.23 -6.02
C VAL A 33 -0.22 -7.70 -4.79
N ALA A 34 -0.61 -8.13 -3.59
CA ALA A 34 0.14 -7.85 -2.37
C ALA A 34 1.55 -8.48 -2.44
N GLY A 35 1.70 -9.61 -3.13
CA GLY A 35 2.99 -10.26 -3.35
C GLY A 35 3.69 -10.57 -2.03
N ASP A 36 4.93 -10.13 -1.91
CA ASP A 36 5.78 -10.37 -0.73
C ASP A 36 5.53 -9.39 0.42
N VAL A 37 4.47 -8.57 0.39
CA VAL A 37 4.12 -7.68 1.51
C VAL A 37 3.94 -8.51 2.80
N PRO A 38 4.77 -8.30 3.84
CA PRO A 38 4.70 -9.09 5.08
C PRO A 38 3.36 -9.02 5.82
N LEU A 39 2.62 -7.91 5.71
CA LEU A 39 1.26 -7.82 6.26
C LEU A 39 0.22 -8.67 5.50
N GLY A 40 0.59 -9.29 4.37
CA GLY A 40 -0.28 -10.18 3.61
C GLY A 40 -1.46 -9.50 2.91
N ARG A 41 -1.44 -8.17 2.78
CA ARG A 41 -2.51 -7.39 2.14
C ARG A 41 -1.98 -6.08 1.55
N ILE A 42 -2.74 -5.53 0.61
CA ILE A 42 -2.55 -4.14 0.18
C ILE A 42 -3.09 -3.17 1.24
N GLY A 43 -2.53 -1.95 1.27
CA GLY A 43 -3.00 -0.88 2.14
C GLY A 43 -4.34 -0.29 1.68
N THR A 44 -5.05 0.35 2.61
CA THR A 44 -6.31 1.07 2.32
C THR A 44 -6.05 2.56 2.14
N ALA A 45 -6.90 3.24 1.37
CA ALA A 45 -6.78 4.70 1.19
C ALA A 45 -6.86 5.46 2.53
N GLY A 46 -7.63 4.95 3.50
CA GLY A 46 -7.72 5.53 4.85
C GLY A 46 -6.40 5.50 5.60
N GLU A 47 -5.68 4.37 5.58
CA GLU A 47 -4.36 4.25 6.24
C GLU A 47 -3.34 5.24 5.66
N LEU A 48 -3.33 5.43 4.34
CA LEU A 48 -2.49 6.43 3.71
C LEU A 48 -2.91 7.85 4.09
N ALA A 49 -4.23 8.12 4.11
CA ALA A 49 -4.78 9.43 4.45
C ALA A 49 -4.46 9.83 5.89
N GLU A 50 -4.49 8.91 6.85
CA GLU A 50 -4.10 9.17 8.24
C GLU A 50 -2.65 9.65 8.35
N LEU A 51 -1.70 8.95 7.70
CA LEU A 51 -0.30 9.38 7.68
C LEU A 51 -0.15 10.77 7.05
N VAL A 52 -0.77 10.99 5.89
CA VAL A 52 -0.69 12.28 5.20
C VAL A 52 -1.30 13.39 6.06
N THR A 53 -2.43 13.13 6.71
CA THR A 53 -3.11 14.08 7.61
C THR A 53 -2.22 14.45 8.79
N PHE A 54 -1.52 13.49 9.39
CA PHE A 54 -0.52 13.77 10.42
C PHE A 54 0.60 14.67 9.90
N LEU A 55 1.17 14.35 8.74
CA LEU A 55 2.31 15.07 8.16
C LEU A 55 2.00 16.51 7.80
N VAL A 56 0.79 16.81 7.35
CA VAL A 56 0.37 18.18 7.04
C VAL A 56 -0.11 18.95 8.28
N SER A 57 -0.20 18.29 9.44
CA SER A 57 -0.65 18.92 10.68
C SER A 57 0.48 19.67 11.39
N ARG A 58 0.12 20.58 12.30
CA ARG A 58 1.08 21.25 13.19
C ARG A 58 1.89 20.28 14.07
N ARG A 59 1.40 19.06 14.29
CA ARG A 59 2.06 18.05 15.13
C ARG A 59 3.36 17.53 14.49
N ALA A 60 3.46 17.58 13.16
CA ALA A 60 4.65 17.18 12.42
C ALA A 60 5.63 18.34 12.20
N GLY A 61 5.52 19.45 12.96
CA GLY A 61 6.27 20.69 12.70
C GLY A 61 7.80 20.60 12.74
N PHE A 62 8.38 19.51 13.26
CA PHE A 62 9.82 19.26 13.25
C PHE A 62 10.25 18.17 12.26
N LEU A 63 9.31 17.61 11.49
CA LEU A 63 9.56 16.59 10.48
C LEU A 63 9.69 17.24 9.11
N THR A 64 10.91 17.27 8.56
CA THR A 64 11.20 17.82 7.23
C THR A 64 12.29 17.02 6.53
N GLY A 65 12.32 17.03 5.20
CA GLY A 65 13.34 16.36 4.38
C GLY A 65 13.32 14.82 4.42
N ALA A 66 12.30 14.21 5.04
CA ALA A 66 12.22 12.76 5.21
C ALA A 66 11.35 12.07 4.14
N THR A 67 11.78 10.87 3.73
CA THR A 67 10.92 9.91 3.01
C THR A 67 10.37 8.90 4.00
N ILE A 68 9.05 8.91 4.19
CA ILE A 68 8.37 7.95 5.07
C ILE A 68 7.78 6.84 4.23
N GLN A 69 8.24 5.61 4.46
CA GLN A 69 7.70 4.39 3.86
C GLN A 69 6.38 4.00 4.53
N ILE A 70 5.40 3.60 3.73
CA ILE A 70 4.14 3.04 4.19
C ILE A 70 3.72 1.94 3.23
N ASP A 71 4.21 0.72 3.45
CA ASP A 71 4.15 -0.32 2.43
C ASP A 71 3.88 -1.73 2.99
N GLY A 72 3.56 -1.81 4.28
CA GLY A 72 3.33 -3.08 4.96
C GLY A 72 4.57 -3.97 5.07
N GLY A 73 5.77 -3.42 4.86
CA GLY A 73 7.06 -4.10 4.97
C GLY A 73 7.64 -4.60 3.64
N SER A 74 7.02 -4.28 2.50
CA SER A 74 7.44 -4.79 1.19
C SER A 74 8.84 -4.37 0.73
N GLY A 75 9.36 -3.26 1.25
CA GLY A 75 10.69 -2.76 0.94
C GLY A 75 11.81 -3.59 1.56
N HIS A 76 11.49 -4.51 2.49
CA HIS A 76 12.46 -5.34 3.23
C HIS A 76 13.67 -4.52 3.73
N SER A 77 13.40 -3.31 4.21
CA SER A 77 14.41 -2.36 4.63
C SER A 77 14.63 -2.42 6.13
N LEU A 78 15.85 -2.11 6.56
CA LEU A 78 16.17 -1.85 7.97
C LEU A 78 15.63 -0.49 8.44
N PHE A 79 15.33 0.42 7.49
CA PHE A 79 14.80 1.76 7.73
C PHE A 79 13.67 2.09 6.75
#